data_AF-A0A165NIK5-F1
#
_entry.id   AF-A0A165NIK5-F1
#
_cell.length_a   1.000
_cell.length_b   1.000
_cell.length_c   1.000
_cell.angle_alpha   90.00
_cell.angle_beta   90.00
_cell.angle_gamma   90.00
#
_symmetry.space_group_name_H-M   'P 1'
#
loop_
_entity.id
_entity.type
_entity.pdbx_description
1 polymer ?
#
loop_
_entity_poly.entity_id
_entity_poly.type
_entity_poly.pdbx_seq_one_letter_code
_entity_poly.pdbx_strand_id
1 'polypeptide(L)'
;MNQKEMADKIFLEWKENSEGIAQNFKNRDKKRAKEPMVYFLNRFLQALFVCNGRDATEQEWIEWKDVIKELKHLPVNAAERLRFIEEHPDHYQSFIQLSELFSEWEKKSVILLRRST
;
A
#
# COMPACT_ATOMS: atom_id res chain seq x y z
N MET A 1 14.69 13.50 4.55
CA MET A 1 14.26 12.13 4.89
C MET A 1 14.65 11.26 3.72
N ASN A 2 15.43 10.20 3.96
CA ASN A 2 15.83 9.29 2.88
C ASN A 2 14.69 8.29 2.56
N GLN A 3 14.81 7.57 1.46
CA GLN A 3 13.78 6.63 1.00
C GLN A 3 13.47 5.53 2.02
N LYS A 4 14.49 5.07 2.75
CA LYS A 4 14.31 4.06 3.79
C LYS A 4 13.47 4.58 4.95
N GLU A 5 13.78 5.76 5.46
CA GLU A 5 13.01 6.40 6.53
C GLU A 5 11.56 6.64 6.12
N MET A 6 11.31 7.03 4.86
CA MET A 6 9.96 7.22 4.34
C MET A 6 9.19 5.89 4.29
N ALA A 7 9.81 4.84 3.74
CA ALA A 7 9.20 3.51 3.69
C ALA A 7 8.92 2.95 5.10
N ASP A 8 9.89 3.04 6.00
CA ASP A 8 9.76 2.59 7.40
C ASP A 8 8.58 3.28 8.11
N LYS A 9 8.39 4.60 7.88
CA LYS A 9 7.23 5.34 8.42
C LYS A 9 5.91 4.83 7.86
N ILE A 10 5.83 4.58 6.55
CA ILE A 10 4.62 4.03 5.93
C ILE A 10 4.25 2.67 6.52
N PHE A 11 5.24 1.77 6.68
CA PHE A 11 5.00 0.44 7.25
C PHE A 11 4.61 0.50 8.73
N LEU A 12 5.27 1.36 9.51
CA LEU A 12 4.94 1.56 10.92
C LEU A 12 3.49 2.04 11.07
N GLU A 13 3.10 3.05 10.29
CA GLU A 13 1.76 3.61 10.36
C GLU A 13 0.67 2.59 9.98
N TRP A 14 0.94 1.73 8.99
CA TRP A 14 0.04 0.62 8.68
C TRP A 14 -0.13 -0.33 9.88
N LYS A 15 0.98 -0.70 10.56
CA LYS A 15 0.93 -1.59 11.74
C LYS A 15 0.11 -0.99 12.87
N GLU A 16 0.26 0.31 13.11
CA GLU A 16 -0.45 1.01 14.19
C GLU A 16 -1.95 1.14 13.93
N ASN A 17 -2.39 1.18 12.67
CA ASN A 17 -3.79 1.47 12.31
C ASN A 17 -4.58 0.26 11.79
N SER A 18 -3.91 -0.75 11.23
CA SER A 18 -4.55 -1.89 10.58
C SER A 18 -5.49 -2.69 11.50
N GLU A 19 -5.16 -2.79 12.79
CA GLU A 19 -6.03 -3.45 13.78
C GLU A 19 -7.36 -2.70 13.97
N GLY A 20 -7.34 -1.36 13.97
CA GLY A 20 -8.56 -0.54 14.04
C GLY A 20 -9.46 -0.74 12.82
N ILE A 21 -8.86 -0.87 11.64
CA ILE A 21 -9.58 -1.16 10.39
C ILE A 21 -10.19 -2.57 10.45
N ALA A 22 -9.43 -3.56 10.90
CA ALA A 22 -9.92 -4.93 11.10
C ALA A 22 -11.13 -4.95 12.06
N GLN A 23 -11.08 -4.16 13.14
CA GLN A 23 -12.17 -4.06 14.10
C GLN A 23 -13.43 -3.42 13.49
N ASN A 24 -13.31 -2.42 12.62
CA ASN A 24 -14.45 -1.86 11.88
C ASN A 24 -15.13 -2.94 11.01
N PHE A 25 -14.35 -3.74 10.29
CA PHE A 25 -14.90 -4.87 9.51
C PHE A 25 -15.55 -5.94 10.38
N LYS A 26 -14.93 -6.29 11.52
CA LYS A 26 -15.49 -7.23 12.49
C LYS A 26 -16.84 -6.75 13.05
N ASN A 27 -16.97 -5.45 13.28
CA ASN A 27 -18.20 -4.80 13.73
C ASN A 27 -19.22 -4.59 12.60
N ARG A 28 -18.91 -5.01 11.36
CA ARG A 28 -19.71 -4.78 10.15
C ARG A 28 -19.91 -3.29 9.83
N ASP A 29 -19.06 -2.41 10.36
CA ASP A 29 -19.06 -0.98 10.10
C ASP A 29 -18.20 -0.66 8.86
N LYS A 30 -18.69 -1.12 7.71
CA LYS A 30 -18.03 -0.94 6.41
C LYS A 30 -17.82 0.53 6.04
N LYS A 31 -18.74 1.41 6.47
CA LYS A 31 -18.65 2.85 6.20
C LYS A 31 -17.44 3.45 6.89
N ARG A 32 -17.21 3.10 8.16
CA ARG A 32 -16.04 3.57 8.92
C ARG A 32 -14.73 2.92 8.47
N ALA A 33 -14.78 1.72 7.89
CA ALA A 33 -13.60 1.07 7.32
C ALA A 33 -13.14 1.69 5.99
N LYS A 34 -14.07 2.26 5.20
CA LYS A 34 -13.80 2.74 3.84
C LYS A 34 -12.72 3.82 3.76
N GLU A 35 -12.84 4.88 4.56
CA GLU A 35 -11.90 6.01 4.53
C GLU A 35 -10.46 5.58 4.89
N PRO A 36 -10.21 4.85 6.00
CA PRO A 36 -8.89 4.29 6.28
C PRO A 36 -8.36 3.38 5.17
N MET A 37 -9.22 2.57 4.54
CA MET A 37 -8.81 1.68 3.45
C MET A 37 -8.33 2.46 2.22
N VAL A 38 -9.04 3.52 1.81
CA VAL A 38 -8.61 4.40 0.72
C VAL A 38 -7.30 5.11 1.08
N TYR A 39 -7.18 5.57 2.32
CA TYR A 39 -5.96 6.20 2.80
C TYR A 39 -4.75 5.25 2.70
N PHE A 40 -4.87 4.04 3.24
CA PHE A 40 -3.77 3.08 3.22
C PHE A 40 -3.49 2.47 1.85
N LEU A 41 -4.45 2.45 0.93
CA LEU A 41 -4.19 2.17 -0.48
C LEU A 41 -3.21 3.20 -1.06
N ASN A 42 -3.46 4.50 -0.85
CA ASN A 42 -2.56 5.56 -1.31
C ASN A 42 -1.19 5.46 -0.64
N ARG A 43 -1.13 5.17 0.67
CA ARG A 43 0.15 4.97 1.36
C ARG A 43 0.90 3.76 0.84
N PHE A 44 0.21 2.69 0.47
CA PHE A 44 0.84 1.53 -0.16
C PHE A 44 1.42 1.86 -1.54
N LEU A 45 0.66 2.58 -2.38
CA LEU A 45 1.17 3.08 -3.66
C LEU A 45 2.44 3.92 -3.45
N GLN A 46 2.47 4.80 -2.44
CA GLN A 46 3.65 5.60 -2.11
C GLN A 46 4.85 4.70 -1.78
N ALA A 47 4.64 3.65 -0.97
CA ALA A 47 5.67 2.69 -0.64
C ALA A 47 6.19 1.94 -1.87
N LEU A 48 5.35 1.67 -2.88
CA LEU A 48 5.80 1.08 -4.15
C LEU A 48 6.80 1.99 -4.86
N PHE A 49 6.47 3.28 -5.04
CA PHE A 49 7.37 4.23 -5.70
C PHE A 49 8.68 4.39 -4.94
N VAL A 50 8.60 4.67 -3.64
CA VAL A 50 9.78 4.93 -2.79
C VAL A 50 10.72 3.73 -2.78
N CYS A 51 10.19 2.51 -2.66
CA CYS A 51 11.01 1.29 -2.68
C CYS A 51 11.58 0.96 -4.07
N ASN A 52 11.02 1.56 -5.14
CA ASN A 52 11.58 1.54 -6.49
C ASN A 52 12.58 2.68 -6.74
N GLY A 53 12.95 3.44 -5.71
CA GLY A 53 14.01 4.43 -5.80
C GLY A 53 13.57 5.82 -6.26
N ARG A 54 12.27 6.12 -6.26
CA ARG A 54 11.76 7.44 -6.67
C ARG A 54 10.48 7.84 -5.95
N ASP A 55 10.12 9.10 -6.01
CA ASP A 55 8.80 9.58 -5.60
C ASP A 55 7.85 9.62 -6.81
N ALA A 56 6.55 9.48 -6.57
CA ALA A 56 5.53 9.65 -7.60
C ALA A 56 5.24 11.13 -7.83
N THR A 57 5.15 11.52 -9.10
CA THR A 57 4.60 12.83 -9.50
C THR A 57 3.08 12.85 -9.37
N GLU A 58 2.49 14.05 -9.37
CA GLU A 58 1.04 14.21 -9.31
C GLU A 58 0.30 13.50 -10.45
N GLN A 59 0.86 13.53 -11.67
CA GLN A 59 0.28 12.82 -12.81
C GLN A 59 0.30 11.30 -12.60
N GLU A 60 1.40 10.77 -12.06
CA GLU A 60 1.55 9.34 -11.82
C GLU A 60 0.63 8.81 -10.71
N TRP A 61 0.20 9.68 -9.80
CA TRP A 61 -0.86 9.36 -8.83
C TRP A 61 -2.22 9.18 -9.51
N ILE A 62 -2.54 10.03 -10.48
CA ILE A 62 -3.79 9.97 -11.24
C ILE A 62 -3.80 8.72 -12.15
N GLU A 63 -2.67 8.44 -12.78
CA GLU A 63 -2.49 7.35 -13.76
C GLU A 63 -1.85 6.10 -13.15
N TRP A 64 -1.96 5.93 -11.83
CA TRP A 64 -1.21 4.90 -11.09
C TRP A 64 -1.39 3.50 -11.68
N LYS A 65 -2.57 3.18 -12.24
CA LYS A 65 -2.89 1.87 -12.83
C LYS A 65 -2.00 1.48 -14.00
N ASP A 66 -1.54 2.47 -14.78
CA ASP A 66 -0.64 2.23 -15.89
C ASP A 66 0.82 2.33 -15.43
N VAL A 67 1.11 3.32 -14.59
CA VAL A 67 2.46 3.56 -14.05
C VAL A 67 2.98 2.37 -13.23
N ILE A 68 2.13 1.69 -12.45
CA ILE A 68 2.59 0.55 -11.65
C ILE A 68 3.16 -0.58 -12.51
N LYS A 69 2.71 -0.73 -13.76
CA LYS A 69 3.19 -1.79 -14.67
C LYS A 69 4.62 -1.55 -15.13
N GLU A 70 5.08 -0.30 -15.03
CA GLU A 70 6.42 0.14 -15.41
C GLU A 70 7.42 0.05 -14.23
N LEU A 71 6.92 -0.17 -13.00
CA LEU A 71 7.79 -0.32 -11.83
C LEU A 71 8.60 -1.61 -11.93
N LYS A 72 9.92 -1.49 -11.75
CA LYS A 72 10.87 -2.60 -11.81
C LYS A 72 10.57 -3.69 -10.79
N HIS A 73 10.06 -3.31 -9.63
CA HIS A 73 9.72 -4.22 -8.54
C HIS A 73 8.27 -4.02 -8.12
N LEU A 74 7.54 -5.13 -8.03
CA LEU A 74 6.16 -5.19 -7.55
C LEU A 74 5.93 -6.41 -6.65
N PRO A 75 4.92 -6.37 -5.77
CA PRO A 75 4.31 -7.56 -5.18
C PRO A 75 3.68 -8.48 -6.23
N VAL A 76 3.43 -9.74 -5.88
CA VAL A 76 2.70 -10.67 -6.74
C VAL A 76 1.28 -10.18 -7.00
N ASN A 77 0.86 -10.16 -8.26
CA ASN A 77 -0.46 -9.72 -8.74
C ASN A 77 -0.86 -8.33 -8.21
N ALA A 78 0.11 -7.43 -8.07
CA ALA A 78 -0.11 -6.12 -7.46
C ALA A 78 -1.20 -5.32 -8.19
N ALA A 79 -1.20 -5.32 -9.52
CA ALA A 79 -2.16 -4.55 -10.31
C ALA A 79 -3.61 -4.99 -10.07
N GLU A 80 -3.87 -6.31 -10.11
CA GLU A 80 -5.20 -6.88 -9.89
C GLU A 80 -5.69 -6.61 -8.46
N ARG A 81 -4.80 -6.80 -7.48
CA ARG A 81 -5.13 -6.63 -6.05
C ARG A 81 -5.41 -5.17 -5.71
N LEU A 82 -4.57 -4.25 -6.17
CA LEU A 82 -4.76 -2.81 -5.95
C LEU A 82 -6.03 -2.31 -6.62
N ARG A 83 -6.31 -2.76 -7.85
CA ARG A 83 -7.56 -2.43 -8.54
C ARG A 83 -8.78 -2.90 -7.76
N PHE A 84 -8.76 -4.15 -7.27
CA PHE A 84 -9.86 -4.67 -6.46
C PHE A 84 -10.06 -3.86 -5.17
N ILE A 85 -8.97 -3.46 -4.49
CA ILE A 85 -9.03 -2.66 -3.27
C ILE A 85 -9.62 -1.27 -3.55
N GLU A 86 -9.25 -0.64 -4.66
CA GLU A 86 -9.78 0.67 -5.08
C GLU A 86 -11.27 0.60 -5.43
N GLU A 87 -11.71 -0.45 -6.13
CA GLU A 87 -13.10 -0.66 -6.52
C GLU A 87 -13.98 -1.03 -5.30
N HIS A 88 -13.41 -1.70 -4.30
CA HIS A 88 -14.12 -2.26 -3.15
C HIS A 88 -13.45 -1.97 -1.79
N PRO A 89 -13.14 -0.72 -1.43
CA PRO A 89 -12.40 -0.41 -0.21
C PRO A 89 -13.16 -0.73 1.07
N ASP A 90 -14.47 -0.93 1.00
CA ASP A 90 -15.36 -1.26 2.10
C ASP A 90 -15.67 -2.78 2.20
N HIS A 91 -14.90 -3.61 1.48
CA HIS A 91 -14.96 -5.06 1.57
C HIS A 91 -13.84 -5.61 2.47
N TYR A 92 -14.18 -6.57 3.33
CA TYR A 92 -13.19 -7.22 4.19
C TYR A 92 -12.09 -7.93 3.38
N GLN A 93 -12.42 -8.48 2.21
CA GLN A 93 -11.44 -9.07 1.31
C GLN A 93 -10.38 -8.04 0.88
N SER A 94 -10.76 -6.78 0.68
CA SER A 94 -9.82 -5.71 0.34
C SER A 94 -8.86 -5.42 1.49
N PHE A 95 -9.34 -5.49 2.74
CA PHE A 95 -8.48 -5.40 3.91
C PHE A 95 -7.47 -6.54 3.98
N ILE A 96 -7.89 -7.79 3.73
CA ILE A 96 -6.97 -8.94 3.68
C ILE A 96 -5.92 -8.73 2.60
N GLN A 97 -6.34 -8.36 1.39
CA GLN A 97 -5.43 -8.13 0.26
C GLN A 97 -4.43 -7.01 0.57
N LEU A 98 -4.89 -5.89 1.15
CA LEU A 98 -4.00 -4.78 1.52
C LEU A 98 -3.02 -5.19 2.62
N SER A 99 -3.48 -5.95 3.62
CA SER A 99 -2.64 -6.47 4.71
C SER A 99 -1.51 -7.36 4.20
N GLU A 100 -1.84 -8.28 3.30
CA GLU A 100 -0.87 -9.17 2.66
C GLU A 100 0.10 -8.40 1.76
N LEU A 101 -0.38 -7.41 0.99
CA LEU A 101 0.45 -6.52 0.18
C LEU A 101 1.48 -5.78 1.06
N PHE A 102 1.05 -5.18 2.18
CA PHE A 102 1.95 -4.54 3.14
C PHE A 102 2.98 -5.52 3.72
N SER A 103 2.56 -6.73 4.12
CA SER A 103 3.47 -7.74 4.68
C SER A 103 4.51 -8.25 3.67
N GLU A 104 4.09 -8.49 2.42
CA GLU A 104 4.97 -8.91 1.34
C GLU A 104 5.97 -7.80 1.00
N TRP A 105 5.47 -6.57 0.84
CA TRP A 105 6.28 -5.45 0.40
C TRP A 105 7.27 -4.97 1.47
N GLU A 106 6.89 -5.02 2.75
CA GLU A 106 7.82 -4.70 3.85
C GLU A 106 9.01 -5.66 3.87
N LYS A 107 8.80 -6.96 3.64
CA LYS A 107 9.92 -7.92 3.55
C LYS A 107 10.83 -7.63 2.37
N LYS A 108 10.24 -7.26 1.23
CA LYS A 108 10.98 -6.97 -0.01
C LYS A 108 11.74 -5.65 0.06
N SER A 109 11.16 -4.63 0.69
CA SER A 109 11.75 -3.28 0.82
C SER A 109 13.09 -3.31 1.53
N VAL A 110 13.27 -4.17 2.55
CA VAL A 110 14.54 -4.36 3.27
C VAL A 110 15.69 -4.71 2.31
N ILE A 111 15.41 -5.54 1.28
CA ILE A 111 16.42 -5.95 0.31
C ILE A 111 16.65 -4.84 -0.72
N LEU A 112 15.57 -4.20 -1.19
CA LEU A 112 15.64 -3.17 -2.23
C LEU A 112 16.40 -1.93 -1.72
N LEU A 113 16.08 -1.46 -0.51
CA LEU A 113 16.63 -0.24 0.04
C LEU A 113 18.07 -0.39 0.54
N ARG A 114 18.54 -1.61 0.85
CA ARG A 114 19.95 -1.88 1.14
C ARG A 114 20.85 -1.79 -0.10
N ARG A 115 20.30 -2.02 -1.30
CA ARG A 115 21.05 -2.01 -2.56
C ARG A 115 21.16 -0.62 -3.18
N SER A 116 20.44 0.36 -2.64
CA SER A 116 20.36 1.73 -3.13
C SER A 116 21.18 2.74 -2.29
N THR A 117 21.80 2.27 -1.19
CA THR A 117 22.75 2.99 -0.31
C THR A 117 24.12 2.38 -0.43
#